data_AF-A0AAJ2PE65-F1
#
_entry.id   AF-A0AAJ2PE65-F1
#
_cell.length_a   1.000
_cell.length_b   1.000
_cell.length_c   1.000
_cell.angle_alpha   90.00
_cell.angle_beta   90.00
_cell.angle_gamma   90.00
#
_symmetry.space_group_name_H-M   'P 1'
#
loop_
_entity.id
_entity.type
_entity.pdbx_description
1 polymer ?
#
loop_
_entity_poly.entity_id
_entity_poly.type
_entity_poly.pdbx_seq_one_letter_code
_entity_poly.pdbx_strand_id
1 'polypeptide(L)' 'MTEGGEIMSSPKRKRPKIGDVFEIKTPKGFAYVQYSIRHPDFGEIIRVLPGLYPDRLSPSE' A
#
# COMPACT_ATOMS: atom_id res chain seq x y z
N MET A 1 9.45 -7.19 36.82
CA MET A 1 8.20 -7.74 36.26
C MET A 1 7.19 -6.61 36.40
N THR A 2 6.93 -5.75 35.42
CA THR A 2 6.44 -6.03 34.06
C THR A 2 7.01 -5.00 33.07
N GLU A 3 7.22 -5.44 31.82
CA GLU A 3 7.98 -4.77 30.75
C GLU A 3 7.32 -3.49 30.22
N GLY A 4 8.17 -2.52 29.85
CA GLY A 4 7.77 -1.29 29.18
C GLY A 4 7.18 -1.59 27.80
N GLY A 5 5.91 -1.25 27.62
CA GLY A 5 5.26 -1.26 26.31
C GLY A 5 5.81 -0.12 25.46
N GLU A 6 6.66 -0.47 24.51
CA GLU A 6 7.08 0.43 23.44
C GLU A 6 5.86 0.83 22.61
N ILE A 7 5.41 2.08 22.79
CA ILE A 7 4.37 2.66 21.94
C ILE A 7 4.93 2.85 20.54
N MET A 8 4.74 1.86 19.66
CA MET A 8 5.05 2.00 18.24
C MET A 8 4.25 3.17 17.68
N SER A 9 4.92 4.30 17.46
CA SER A 9 4.38 5.48 16.78
C SER A 9 3.69 5.03 15.49
N SER A 10 2.37 5.24 15.40
CA SER A 10 1.62 4.94 14.17
C SER A 10 2.32 5.62 12.97
N PRO A 11 2.54 4.91 11.86
CA PRO A 11 3.24 5.48 10.72
C PRO A 11 2.50 6.74 10.27
N LYS A 12 3.26 7.85 10.13
CA LYS A 12 2.72 9.12 9.68
C LYS A 12 2.08 8.90 8.30
N ARG A 13 0.75 9.01 8.22
CA ARG A 13 0.01 8.86 6.96
C ARG A 13 0.48 9.94 5.99
N LYS A 14 1.17 9.53 4.92
CA LYS A 14 1.54 10.41 3.82
C LYS A 14 0.40 10.44 2.81
N ARG A 15 0.13 11.60 2.23
CA ARG A 15 -0.80 11.70 1.10
C ARG A 15 -0.17 11.01 -0.11
N PRO A 16 -0.92 10.15 -0.83
CA PRO A 16 -0.41 9.49 -2.02
C PRO A 16 -0.09 10.51 -3.12
N LYS A 17 0.96 10.26 -3.90
CA LYS A 17 1.35 11.03 -5.07
C LYS A 17 1.16 10.21 -6.32
N ILE A 18 0.77 10.86 -7.43
CA ILE A 18 0.58 10.19 -8.72
C ILE A 18 1.83 9.36 -9.04
N GLY A 19 1.63 8.08 -9.31
CA GLY A 19 2.70 7.11 -9.57
C GLY A 19 3.06 6.22 -8.38
N ASP A 20 2.70 6.58 -7.14
CA ASP A 20 2.92 5.75 -5.96
C ASP A 20 2.26 4.37 -6.13
N VAL A 21 2.98 3.31 -5.76
CA VAL A 21 2.49 1.94 -5.75
C VAL A 21 2.30 1.47 -4.32
N PHE A 22 1.13 0.93 -4.03
CA PHE A 22 0.74 0.40 -2.73
C PHE A 22 0.64 -1.11 -2.80
N GLU A 23 1.16 -1.76 -1.77
CA GLU A 23 0.96 -3.17 -1.53
C GLU A 23 -0.30 -3.39 -0.71
N ILE A 24 -1.12 -4.34 -1.15
CA ILE A 24 -2.35 -4.75 -0.47
C ILE A 24 -2.25 -6.24 -0.17
N LYS A 25 -2.40 -6.60 1.11
CA LYS A 25 -2.56 -7.99 1.53
C LYS A 25 -3.93 -8.50 1.11
N THR A 26 -3.96 -9.68 0.52
CA THR A 26 -5.17 -10.41 0.11
C THR A 26 -5.12 -11.83 0.67
N PRO A 27 -6.24 -12.57 0.70
CA PRO A 27 -6.23 -13.97 1.13
C PRO A 27 -5.34 -14.90 0.28
N LYS A 28 -4.97 -14.48 -0.93
CA LYS A 28 -4.16 -15.26 -1.90
C LYS A 28 -2.74 -14.71 -2.07
N GLY A 29 -2.26 -13.90 -1.13
CA GLY A 29 -0.96 -13.22 -1.22
C GLY A 29 -1.13 -11.71 -1.38
N PHE A 30 -0.27 -11.08 -2.18
CA PHE A 30 -0.16 -9.64 -2.33
C PHE A 30 -0.68 -9.17 -3.70
N ALA A 31 -1.41 -8.06 -3.69
CA ALA A 31 -1.79 -7.31 -4.87
C ALA A 31 -1.13 -5.94 -4.82
N TYR A 32 -0.89 -5.35 -5.98
CA TYR A 32 -0.31 -4.02 -6.09
C TYR A 32 -1.27 -3.08 -6.82
N VAL A 33 -1.42 -1.88 -6.29
CA VAL A 33 -2.23 -0.83 -6.91
C VAL A 33 -1.40 0.43 -7.09
N GLN A 34 -1.57 1.11 -8.22
CA GLN A 34 -0.93 2.38 -8.49
C GLN A 34 -1.93 3.52 -8.32
N TYR A 35 -1.59 4.53 -7.52
CA TYR A 35 -2.38 5.75 -7.49
C TYR A 35 -2.14 6.53 -8.80
N SER A 36 -3.20 6.68 -9.58
CA SER A 36 -3.10 7.06 -10.99
C SER A 36 -3.40 8.54 -11.19
N ILE A 37 -4.56 9.00 -10.74
CA ILE A 37 -5.00 10.39 -10.92
C ILE A 37 -6.14 10.71 -9.95
N ARG A 38 -6.35 11.99 -9.66
CA ARG A 38 -7.58 12.49 -9.07
C ARG A 38 -8.47 13.09 -10.16
N HIS A 39 -9.64 12.50 -10.40
CA HIS A 39 -10.64 13.07 -11.29
C HIS A 39 -11.52 14.08 -10.53
N PRO A 40 -11.91 15.21 -11.13
CA PRO A 40 -12.78 16.20 -10.48
C PRO A 40 -14.10 15.59 -9.97
N ASP A 41 -14.74 14.74 -10.78
CA ASP A 41 -16.06 14.17 -10.44
C ASP A 41 -16.01 12.80 -9.74
N PHE A 42 -14.97 11.99 -9.98
CA PHE A 42 -14.89 10.61 -9.48
C PHE A 42 -13.93 10.44 -8.30
N GLY A 43 -13.19 11.49 -7.94
CA GLY A 43 -12.24 11.46 -6.84
C GLY A 43 -10.94 10.71 -7.17
N GLU A 44 -10.41 10.00 -6.19
CA GLU A 44 -9.11 9.32 -6.28
C GLU A 44 -9.22 8.02 -7.08
N ILE A 45 -8.49 7.92 -8.19
CA ILE A 45 -8.47 6.74 -9.07
C ILE A 45 -7.20 5.94 -8.84
N ILE A 46 -7.37 4.63 -8.64
CA ILE A 46 -6.28 3.65 -8.56
C ILE A 46 -6.34 2.69 -9.74
N ARG A 47 -5.18 2.20 -10.17
CA ARG A 47 -5.06 1.13 -11.15
C ARG A 47 -4.62 -0.14 -10.43
N VAL A 48 -5.40 -1.20 -10.55
CA VAL A 48 -5.01 -2.54 -10.09
C VAL A 48 -3.98 -3.10 -11.07
N LEU A 49 -2.80 -3.44 -10.58
CA LEU A 49 -1.76 -4.09 -11.37
C LEU A 49 -2.07 -5.59 -11.50
N PRO A 50 -1.67 -6.23 -12.61
CA PRO A 50 -1.96 -7.64 -12.83
C PRO A 50 -1.20 -8.54 -11.85
N GLY A 51 -1.83 -9.67 -11.52
CA GLY A 51 -1.24 -10.74 -10.72
C GLY A 51 -1.59 -10.68 -9.24
N LEU A 52 -1.40 -11.83 -8.59
CA LEU A 52 -1.38 -11.99 -7.15
C LEU A 52 -0.09 -12.74 -6.82
N TYR A 53 0.69 -12.20 -5.88
CA TYR A 53 2.02 -12.69 -5.57
C TYR A 53 1.98 -13.40 -4.21
N PRO A 54 2.38 -14.67 -4.10
CA PRO A 54 2.33 -15.40 -2.83
C PRO A 54 3.20 -14.73 -1.76
N ASP A 55 4.33 -14.16 -2.19
CA ASP A 55 5.28 -13.45 -1.36
C ASP A 55 5.34 -11.96 -1.71
N ARG A 56 5.84 -11.16 -0.77
CA ARG A 56 6.06 -9.74 -0.96
C ARG A 56 7.20 -9.53 -1.96
N LEU A 57 6.92 -8.80 -3.05
CA LEU A 57 7.95 -8.44 -4.03
C LEU A 57 9.00 -7.55 -3.37
N SER A 58 10.27 -7.90 -3.57
CA SER A 58 11.39 -7.03 -3.19
C SER A 58 11.54 -5.91 -4.23
N PRO A 59 11.83 -4.65 -3.85
CA PRO A 59 11.98 -3.55 -4.82
C PRO A 59 13.13 -3.69 -5.83
N SER A 60 13.91 -4.77 -5.76
CA SER A 60 15.13 -5.01 -6.55
C SER A 60 14.97 -6.01 -7.69
N GLU A 61 13.77 -6.55 -7.91
CA GLU A 61 13.45 -7.44 -9.04
C GLU A 61 12.86 -6.70 -10.24
#